data_AF-A0A949III3-F1
#
_entry.id   AF-A0A949III3-F1
#
_cell.length_a   1.000
_cell.length_b   1.000
_cell.length_c   1.000
_cell.angle_alpha   90.00
_cell.angle_beta   90.00
_cell.angle_gamma   90.00
#
_symmetry.space_group_name_H-M   'P 1'
#
loop_
_entity.id
_entity.type
_entity.pdbx_description
1 polymer ?
#
loop_
_entity_poly.entity_id
_entity_poly.type
_entity_poly.pdbx_seq_one_letter_code
_entity_poly.pdbx_strand_id
1 'polypeptide(L)'
;MSIPPASQPINKMAGQLRHRLLLAIEQFQVLDKVMLGKALATAEEIHAAQFRKANKQSPQQGAPYICHPMRVALIIVEELELKEPLAIATALLHDSVEMSNGKLTIGRVEEVFGRPIAMMVSILTKPSLKPDTPF
;
A
#
# COMPACT_ATOMS: atom_id res chain seq x y z
N MET A 1 25.49 21.61 17.60
CA MET A 1 25.54 20.39 16.77
C MET A 1 24.22 19.66 16.96
N SER A 2 23.34 19.69 15.95
CA SER A 2 22.04 19.03 16.01
C SER A 2 22.24 17.53 15.75
N ILE A 3 21.86 16.72 16.73
CA ILE A 3 21.86 15.26 16.64
C ILE A 3 20.87 14.88 15.51
N PRO A 4 21.27 14.06 14.52
CA PRO A 4 20.33 13.58 13.52
C PRO A 4 19.24 12.72 14.22
N PRO A 5 17.97 12.81 13.80
CA PRO A 5 16.92 12.01 14.43
C PRO A 5 17.25 10.53 14.29
N ALA A 6 17.15 9.80 15.41
CA ALA A 6 17.37 8.36 15.46
C ALA A 6 16.56 7.68 14.34
N SER A 7 17.26 6.91 13.50
CA SER A 7 16.64 6.05 12.49
C SER A 7 15.57 5.20 13.17
N GLN A 8 14.32 5.35 12.74
CA GLN A 8 13.20 4.60 13.30
C GLN A 8 13.52 3.10 13.28
N PRO A 9 13.16 2.35 14.34
CA PRO A 9 13.43 0.92 14.38
C PRO A 9 12.75 0.26 13.18
N ILE A 10 13.54 -0.43 12.35
CA ILE A 10 13.02 -1.22 11.23
C ILE A 10 12.00 -2.19 11.82
N ASN A 11 10.73 -2.00 11.47
CA ASN A 11 9.69 -2.87 11.99
C ASN A 11 9.88 -4.27 11.40
N LYS A 12 10.33 -5.22 12.23
CA LYS A 12 10.69 -6.58 11.84
C LYS A 12 9.58 -7.28 11.04
N MET A 13 8.31 -7.01 11.35
CA MET A 13 7.16 -7.58 10.64
C MET A 13 7.04 -7.04 9.21
N ALA A 14 7.15 -5.72 9.03
CA ALA A 14 7.09 -5.10 7.70
C ALA A 14 8.23 -5.62 6.81
N GLY A 15 9.45 -5.73 7.36
CA GLY A 15 10.60 -6.28 6.64
C GLY A 15 10.39 -7.74 6.20
N GLN A 16 9.81 -8.59 7.06
CA GLN A 16 9.51 -9.98 6.73
C GLN A 16 8.45 -10.11 5.62
N LEU A 17 7.38 -9.32 5.69
CA LEU A 17 6.33 -9.30 4.67
C LEU A 17 6.88 -8.81 3.33
N ARG A 18 7.69 -7.75 3.36
CA ARG A 18 8.35 -7.23 2.17
C ARG A 18 9.23 -8.27 1.51
N HIS A 19 10.09 -8.93 2.28
CA HIS A 19 10.96 -9.99 1.77
C HIS A 19 10.17 -11.15 1.14
N ARG A 20 9.13 -11.63 1.84
CA ARG A 20 8.24 -12.68 1.32
C ARG A 20 7.58 -12.28 0.02
N LEU A 21 7.05 -11.05 -0.07
CA LEU A 21 6.41 -10.56 -1.28
C LEU A 21 7.38 -10.52 -2.47
N LEU A 22 8.62 -10.07 -2.24
CA LEU A 22 9.65 -10.06 -3.29
C LEU A 22 9.97 -11.47 -3.80
N LEU A 23 10.08 -12.46 -2.89
CA LEU A 23 10.25 -13.85 -3.29
C LEU A 23 9.04 -14.38 -4.08
N ALA A 24 7.83 -14.05 -3.63
CA ALA A 24 6.59 -14.50 -4.26
C ALA A 24 6.40 -13.98 -5.70
N ILE A 25 6.99 -12.82 -6.03
CA ILE A 25 6.90 -12.23 -7.38
C ILE A 25 8.15 -12.48 -8.24
N GLU A 26 9.16 -13.21 -7.74
CA GLU A 26 10.46 -13.36 -8.42
C GLU A 26 10.34 -13.97 -9.83
N GLN A 27 9.40 -14.90 -9.98
CA GLN A 27 9.09 -15.62 -11.22
C GLN A 27 8.32 -14.79 -12.27
N PHE A 28 7.92 -13.56 -11.97
CA PHE A 28 7.22 -12.72 -12.93
C PHE A 28 8.17 -12.10 -13.96
N GLN A 29 7.58 -11.62 -15.06
CA GLN A 29 8.33 -10.92 -16.09
C GLN A 29 8.96 -9.64 -15.53
N VAL A 30 10.08 -9.22 -16.11
CA VAL A 30 10.84 -8.07 -15.61
C VAL A 30 9.97 -6.80 -15.53
N LEU A 31 9.13 -6.57 -16.54
CA LEU A 31 8.24 -5.40 -16.55
C LEU A 31 7.22 -5.45 -15.40
N ASP A 32 6.67 -6.62 -15.10
CA ASP A 32 5.73 -6.80 -13.99
C ASP A 32 6.42 -6.59 -12.64
N LYS A 33 7.62 -7.13 -12.46
CA LYS A 33 8.42 -6.90 -11.24
C LYS A 33 8.71 -5.41 -11.03
N VAL A 34 9.02 -4.67 -12.09
CA VAL A 34 9.23 -3.22 -12.01
C VAL A 34 7.94 -2.50 -11.61
N MET A 35 6.80 -2.86 -12.21
CA MET A 35 5.49 -2.29 -11.86
C MET A 35 5.11 -2.57 -10.40
N LEU A 36 5.24 -3.82 -9.95
CA LEU A 36 4.93 -4.25 -8.59
C LEU A 36 5.88 -3.63 -7.56
N GLY A 37 7.16 -3.51 -7.89
CA GLY A 37 8.14 -2.80 -7.06
C GLY A 37 7.78 -1.32 -6.88
N LYS A 38 7.32 -0.65 -7.95
CA LYS A 38 6.83 0.74 -7.88
C LYS A 38 5.55 0.86 -7.05
N ALA A 39 4.62 -0.08 -7.21
CA ALA A 39 3.37 -0.09 -6.43
C ALA A 39 3.67 -0.26 -4.93
N LEU A 40 4.57 -1.20 -4.58
CA LEU A 40 5.02 -1.41 -3.22
C LEU A 40 5.71 -0.17 -2.64
N ALA A 41 6.62 0.46 -3.38
CA ALA A 41 7.29 1.68 -2.94
C ALA A 41 6.31 2.83 -2.71
N THR A 42 5.34 3.00 -3.61
CA THR A 42 4.28 4.02 -3.47
C THR A 42 3.45 3.79 -2.20
N ALA A 43 3.06 2.54 -1.94
CA ALA A 43 2.35 2.18 -0.72
C ALA A 43 3.21 2.42 0.54
N GLU A 44 4.48 2.03 0.52
CA GLU A 44 5.44 2.29 1.60
C GLU A 44 5.54 3.78 1.92
N GLU A 45 5.63 4.65 0.90
CA GLU A 45 5.69 6.10 1.06
C GLU A 45 4.41 6.68 1.66
N ILE A 46 3.24 6.28 1.15
CA ILE A 46 1.94 6.77 1.64
C ILE A 46 1.69 6.34 3.10
N HIS A 47 2.05 5.11 3.44
CA HIS A 47 1.78 4.53 4.74
C HIS A 47 2.95 4.66 5.74
N ALA A 48 4.04 5.35 5.39
CA ALA A 48 5.27 5.45 6.19
C ALA A 48 5.04 5.96 7.62
N ALA A 49 4.15 6.96 7.78
CA ALA A 49 3.82 7.55 9.09
C ALA A 49 2.55 6.96 9.72
N GLN A 50 1.97 5.92 9.12
CA GLN A 50 0.68 5.37 9.50
C GLN A 50 0.86 4.09 10.29
N PHE A 51 0.24 4.04 11.46
CA PHE A 51 0.22 2.88 12.33
C PHE A 51 -1.23 2.48 12.59
N ARG A 52 -1.49 1.17 12.66
CA ARG A 52 -2.81 0.68 13.07
C ARG A 52 -3.08 1.15 14.48
N LYS A 53 -4.27 1.68 14.77
CA LYS A 53 -4.62 2.10 16.14
C LYS A 53 -4.51 0.89 17.09
N ALA A 54 -3.49 0.88 17.96
CA ALA A 54 -3.42 -0.07 19.06
C ALA A 54 -4.39 0.32 20.19
N ASN A 55 -4.66 1.62 20.34
CA ASN A 55 -5.53 2.27 21.34
C ASN A 55 -5.34 3.81 21.22
N LYS A 56 -6.32 4.61 21.68
CA LYS A 56 -6.31 6.09 21.52
C LYS A 56 -5.10 6.78 22.17
N GLN A 57 -4.43 6.13 23.12
CA GLN A 57 -3.31 6.69 23.88
C GLN A 57 -1.92 6.38 23.28
N SER A 58 -1.79 5.47 22.31
CA SER A 58 -0.48 5.07 21.76
C SER A 58 -0.56 4.56 20.31
N PRO A 59 -0.78 5.45 19.31
CA PRO A 59 -0.80 5.06 17.90
C PRO A 59 0.50 4.37 17.45
N GLN A 60 1.64 4.68 18.06
CA GLN A 60 2.95 4.08 17.72
C GLN A 60 3.14 2.65 18.24
N GLN A 61 2.24 2.12 19.07
CA GLN A 61 2.30 0.73 19.54
C GLN A 61 1.63 -0.29 18.59
N GLY A 62 0.96 0.19 17.53
CA GLY A 62 0.35 -0.69 16.54
C GLY A 62 1.30 -1.10 15.42
N ALA A 63 0.92 -2.14 14.68
CA ALA A 63 1.65 -2.55 13.48
C ALA A 63 1.62 -1.43 12.41
N PRO A 64 2.72 -1.19 11.67
CA PRO A 64 2.74 -0.25 10.55
C PRO A 64 1.65 -0.60 9.54
N TYR A 65 0.94 0.42 9.04
CA TYR A 65 -0.20 0.19 8.17
C TYR A 65 0.20 -0.48 6.85
N ILE A 66 1.42 -0.24 6.36
CA ILE A 66 1.96 -0.91 5.17
C ILE A 66 1.93 -2.45 5.24
N CYS A 67 1.93 -3.02 6.45
CA CYS A 67 1.74 -4.47 6.62
C CYS A 67 0.39 -4.96 6.06
N HIS A 68 -0.66 -4.12 6.04
CA HIS A 68 -1.97 -4.49 5.51
C HIS A 68 -1.94 -4.71 3.99
N PRO A 69 -1.60 -3.72 3.14
CA PRO A 69 -1.53 -3.93 1.70
C PRO A 69 -0.60 -5.08 1.29
N MET A 70 0.56 -5.22 1.96
CA MET A 70 1.47 -6.35 1.69
C MET A 70 0.84 -7.71 2.00
N ARG A 71 0.07 -7.82 3.09
CA ARG A 71 -0.63 -9.07 3.44
C ARG A 71 -1.74 -9.38 2.43
N VAL A 72 -2.50 -8.39 1.99
CA VAL A 72 -3.54 -8.59 0.96
C VAL A 72 -2.90 -9.07 -0.33
N ALA A 73 -1.78 -8.47 -0.75
CA ALA A 73 -1.03 -8.92 -1.92
C ALA A 73 -0.51 -10.36 -1.76
N LEU A 74 0.02 -10.72 -0.59
CA LEU A 74 0.48 -12.08 -0.31
C LEU A 74 -0.66 -13.10 -0.31
N ILE A 75 -1.85 -12.77 0.19
CA ILE A 75 -3.03 -13.65 0.11
C ILE A 75 -3.34 -13.96 -1.36
N ILE A 76 -3.33 -12.95 -2.23
CA ILE A 76 -3.58 -13.15 -3.66
C ILE A 76 -2.57 -14.12 -4.29
N VAL A 77 -1.28 -13.97 -3.97
CA VAL A 77 -0.22 -14.76 -4.61
C VAL A 77 -0.06 -16.15 -3.98
N GLU A 78 -0.07 -16.24 -2.66
CA GLU A 78 0.26 -17.48 -1.93
C GLU A 78 -0.97 -18.32 -1.59
N GLU A 79 -2.10 -17.70 -1.25
CA GLU A 79 -3.30 -18.43 -0.81
C GLU A 79 -4.29 -18.68 -1.96
N LEU A 80 -4.48 -17.68 -2.83
CA LEU A 80 -5.36 -17.80 -4.00
C LEU A 80 -4.62 -18.31 -5.25
N GLU A 81 -3.28 -18.41 -5.18
CA GLU A 81 -2.40 -18.78 -6.29
C GLU A 81 -2.61 -17.94 -7.57
N LEU A 82 -3.15 -16.73 -7.42
CA LEU A 82 -3.48 -15.84 -8.53
C LEU A 82 -2.24 -15.03 -8.91
N LYS A 83 -1.61 -15.44 -10.03
CA LYS A 83 -0.40 -14.82 -10.57
C LYS A 83 -0.71 -13.71 -11.58
N GLU A 84 -1.63 -12.81 -11.22
CA GLU A 84 -2.05 -11.70 -12.06
C GLU A 84 -1.46 -10.37 -11.55
N PRO A 85 -0.46 -9.76 -12.26
CA PRO A 85 0.21 -8.54 -11.81
C PRO A 85 -0.74 -7.37 -11.53
N LEU A 86 -1.80 -7.21 -12.34
CA LEU A 86 -2.77 -6.13 -12.16
C LEU A 86 -3.51 -6.25 -10.81
N ALA A 87 -3.87 -7.47 -10.41
CA ALA A 87 -4.55 -7.74 -9.15
C ALA A 87 -3.63 -7.46 -7.96
N ILE A 88 -2.36 -7.85 -8.05
CA ILE A 88 -1.37 -7.66 -6.98
C ILE A 88 -1.02 -6.18 -6.83
N ALA A 89 -0.82 -5.46 -7.95
CA ALA A 89 -0.60 -4.01 -7.94
C ALA A 89 -1.79 -3.26 -7.33
N THR A 90 -3.01 -3.66 -7.69
CA THR A 90 -4.24 -3.10 -7.11
C THR A 90 -4.29 -3.35 -5.61
N ALA A 91 -3.99 -4.57 -5.14
CA ALA A 91 -3.97 -4.90 -3.72
C ALA A 91 -2.96 -4.06 -2.92
N LEU A 92 -1.80 -3.76 -3.51
CA LEU A 92 -0.81 -2.88 -2.88
C LEU A 92 -1.30 -1.43 -2.76
N LEU A 93 -2.13 -0.96 -3.71
CA LEU A 93 -2.54 0.44 -3.83
C LEU A 93 -3.98 0.74 -3.35
N HIS A 94 -4.80 -0.27 -3.07
CA HIS A 94 -6.25 -0.11 -2.91
C HIS A 94 -6.67 0.95 -1.89
N ASP A 95 -5.98 1.01 -0.74
CA ASP A 95 -6.24 1.98 0.33
C ASP A 95 -5.36 3.23 0.21
N SER A 96 -4.37 3.25 -0.68
CA SER A 96 -3.37 4.33 -0.72
C SER A 96 -3.98 5.67 -1.10
N VAL A 97 -4.98 5.71 -1.99
CA VAL A 97 -5.65 6.96 -2.38
C VAL A 97 -6.44 7.53 -1.19
N GLU A 98 -7.27 6.72 -0.54
CA GLU A 98 -8.05 7.11 0.65
C GLU A 98 -7.16 7.60 1.79
N MET A 99 -6.06 6.87 2.04
CA MET A 99 -5.17 7.12 3.18
C MET A 99 -4.13 8.20 2.92
N SER A 100 -3.97 8.67 1.67
CA SER A 100 -2.95 9.67 1.31
C SER A 100 -3.28 11.08 1.80
N ASN A 101 -4.49 11.34 2.30
CA ASN A 101 -5.00 12.69 2.60
C ASN A 101 -4.84 13.65 1.40
N GLY A 102 -5.12 13.16 0.19
CA GLY A 102 -5.06 13.93 -1.05
C GLY A 102 -3.67 13.99 -1.72
N LYS A 103 -2.64 13.34 -1.15
CA LYS A 103 -1.31 13.29 -1.77
C LYS A 103 -1.22 12.37 -2.98
N LEU A 104 -2.08 11.35 -3.04
CA LEU A 104 -2.20 10.44 -4.18
C LEU A 104 -3.62 10.53 -4.73
N THR A 105 -3.74 10.76 -6.04
CA THR A 105 -5.02 10.85 -6.75
C THR A 105 -5.16 9.68 -7.73
N ILE A 106 -6.40 9.36 -8.12
CA ILE A 106 -6.66 8.34 -9.15
C ILE A 106 -5.99 8.72 -10.48
N GLY A 107 -6.01 10.00 -10.87
CA GLY A 107 -5.31 10.46 -12.07
C GLY A 107 -3.81 10.19 -12.00
N ARG A 108 -3.18 10.39 -10.83
CA ARG A 108 -1.76 10.06 -10.65
C ARG A 108 -1.50 8.56 -10.70
N VAL A 109 -2.41 7.73 -10.17
CA VAL A 109 -2.33 6.28 -10.31
C VAL A 109 -2.41 5.88 -11.79
N GLU A 110 -3.30 6.50 -12.57
CA GLU A 110 -3.44 6.22 -14.01
C GLU A 110 -2.19 6.60 -14.80
N GLU A 111 -1.58 7.75 -14.52
CA GLU A 111 -0.34 8.18 -15.16
C GLU A 111 0.84 7.22 -14.91
N VAL A 112 0.92 6.64 -13.70
CA VAL A 112 2.08 5.85 -13.29
C VAL A 112 1.89 4.35 -13.59
N PHE A 113 0.68 3.84 -13.41
CA PHE A 113 0.37 2.40 -13.45
C PHE A 113 -0.58 2.04 -14.59
N GLY A 114 -1.12 3.02 -15.30
CA GLY A 114 -2.08 2.82 -16.38
C GLY A 114 -3.52 2.72 -15.90
N ARG A 115 -4.42 2.88 -16.87
CA ARG A 115 -5.86 2.93 -16.66
C ARG A 115 -6.46 1.71 -15.96
N PRO A 116 -6.07 0.46 -16.25
CA PRO A 116 -6.68 -0.71 -15.59
C PRO A 116 -6.52 -0.68 -14.07
N ILE A 117 -5.32 -0.38 -13.57
CA ILE A 117 -5.05 -0.31 -12.13
C ILE A 117 -5.79 0.87 -11.50
N ALA A 118 -5.76 2.06 -12.15
CA ALA A 118 -6.49 3.22 -11.66
C ALA A 118 -8.00 2.97 -11.54
N MET A 119 -8.61 2.27 -12.50
CA MET A 119 -10.02 1.90 -12.43
C MET A 119 -10.30 0.96 -11.25
N MET A 120 -9.48 -0.08 -11.06
CA MET A 120 -9.67 -1.01 -9.94
C MET A 120 -9.49 -0.33 -8.59
N VAL A 121 -8.44 0.48 -8.42
CA VAL A 121 -8.21 1.27 -7.20
C VAL A 121 -9.36 2.24 -6.96
N SER A 122 -9.88 2.89 -8.00
CA SER A 122 -11.02 3.81 -7.88
C SER A 122 -12.28 3.12 -7.38
N ILE A 123 -12.55 1.88 -7.78
CA ILE A 123 -13.71 1.11 -7.34
C ILE A 123 -13.58 0.70 -5.87
N LEU A 124 -12.35 0.42 -5.42
CA LEU A 124 -12.05 -0.02 -4.05
C LEU A 124 -11.91 1.15 -3.07
N THR A 125 -11.67 2.36 -3.57
CA THR A 125 -11.55 3.57 -2.75
C THR A 125 -12.94 4.01 -2.27
N LYS A 126 -13.12 4.19 -0.96
CA LYS A 126 -14.40 4.69 -0.46
C LYS A 126 -14.64 6.14 -0.91
N PRO A 127 -15.84 6.48 -1.41
CA PRO A 127 -16.20 7.87 -1.57
C PRO A 127 -16.19 8.53 -0.18
N SER A 128 -15.49 9.66 -0.06
CA SER A 128 -15.59 10.49 1.14
C SER A 128 -17.04 11.01 1.23
N LEU A 129 -17.85 10.36 2.07
CA LEU A 129 -19.15 10.87 2.48
C LEU A 129 -18.92 12.20 3.19
N LYS A 130 -19.09 13.31 2.47
CA LYS A 130 -19.31 14.59 3.16
C LYS A 130 -20.66 14.46 3.87
N PRO A 131 -20.77 14.89 5.15
CA PRO A 131 -22.07 14.92 5.82
C PRO A 131 -23.02 15.76 4.97
N ASP A 132 -24.22 15.22 4.73
CA ASP A 132 -25.24 15.80 3.86
C ASP A 132 -25.37 17.31 4.10
N THR A 133 -25.06 18.12 3.09
CA THR A 133 -25.53 19.50 3.06
C THR A 133 -27.05 19.44 2.92
N PRO A 134 -27.83 19.91 3.92
CA PRO A 134 -29.28 19.91 3.81
C PRO A 134 -29.70 20.86 2.69
N PHE A 135 -30.62 20.40 1.85
CA PHE A 135 -31.30 21.21 0.82
C PHE A 135 -32.24 22.23 1.46
#